data_AF-A0A4P7L1N0-F1
#
_entry.id   AF-A0A4P7L1N0-F1
#
_cell.length_a   1.000
_cell.length_b   1.000
_cell.length_c   1.000
_cell.angle_alpha   90.00
_cell.angle_beta   90.00
_cell.angle_gamma   90.00
#
_symmetry.space_group_name_H-M   'P 1'
#
loop_
_entity.id
_entity.type
_entity.pdbx_description
1 polymer ?
#
loop_
_entity_poly.entity_id
_entity_poly.type
_entity_poly.pdbx_seq_one_letter_code
_entity_poly.pdbx_strand_id
1 'polypeptide(L)'
;MDLRGSNLSGTNLSGVDLCGANLSQAKLAGANLCDIKLPCWNEDNLDRYFNHINNRSSLLKTIASIDVKYHNEKISLVHQLINSLDQRSPDISLSSVVEPLLDTLATVPYNQDPKIINWLNNNILPLYLAKYDTSMMPVPADPLLATLLSCINKQQELMFSHNGAFIQLISQVMARDSCLRHQTKTLYNHYLQDNRVAFYTMNPDFGNYAGNPDWSDREANNFILLSSQQNSHYAMMMSQNQLQQMLDSQGKKQISIGMVFISIRNSVTDHAKLIH
;
A
#
# COMPACT_ATOMS: atom_id res chain seq x y z
N MET A 1 -5.95 -0.11 32.11
CA MET A 1 -5.90 1.18 32.84
C MET A 1 -6.32 2.30 31.89
N ASP A 2 -7.16 3.24 32.30
CA ASP A 2 -7.59 4.34 31.44
C ASP A 2 -6.79 5.61 31.76
N LEU A 3 -5.93 6.04 30.82
CA LEU A 3 -5.11 7.25 30.92
C LEU A 3 -5.44 8.24 29.78
N ARG A 4 -6.66 8.13 29.22
CA ARG A 4 -7.07 8.97 28.10
C ARG A 4 -7.06 10.44 28.48
N GLY A 5 -6.45 11.28 27.64
CA GLY A 5 -6.38 12.72 27.85
C GLY A 5 -5.49 13.16 29.03
N SER A 6 -4.85 12.24 29.76
CA SER A 6 -4.00 12.56 30.91
C SER A 6 -2.79 13.40 30.49
N ASN A 7 -2.40 14.35 31.35
CA ASN A 7 -1.14 15.07 31.18
C ASN A 7 0.01 14.29 31.82
N LEU A 8 0.84 13.64 30.99
CA LEU A 8 2.00 12.86 31.39
C LEU A 8 3.30 13.52 30.89
N SER A 9 3.27 14.83 30.63
CA SER A 9 4.44 15.55 30.13
C SER A 9 5.58 15.51 31.16
N GLY A 10 6.79 15.19 30.73
CA GLY A 10 7.98 15.12 31.59
C GLY A 10 8.00 13.96 32.60
N THR A 11 7.00 13.07 32.59
CA THR A 11 6.96 11.96 33.56
C THR A 11 7.95 10.87 33.19
N ASN A 12 8.49 10.17 34.19
CA ASN A 12 9.27 8.97 33.97
C ASN A 12 8.34 7.75 33.93
N LEU A 13 8.11 7.22 32.73
CA LEU A 13 7.32 6.01 32.47
C LEU A 13 8.22 4.83 32.05
N SER A 14 9.52 4.91 32.28
CA SER A 14 10.45 3.86 31.90
C SER A 14 10.16 2.56 32.65
N GLY A 15 10.14 1.43 31.95
CA GLY A 15 9.81 0.11 32.50
C GLY A 15 8.34 -0.09 32.92
N VAL A 16 7.48 0.93 32.76
CA VAL A 16 6.07 0.85 33.16
C VAL A 16 5.34 -0.18 32.30
N ASP A 17 4.48 -0.96 32.94
CA ASP A 17 3.57 -1.86 32.25
C ASP A 17 2.39 -1.07 31.69
N LEU A 18 2.38 -0.90 30.36
CA LEU A 18 1.31 -0.23 29.64
C LEU A 18 0.41 -1.24 28.93
N CYS A 19 0.47 -2.53 29.27
CA CYS A 19 -0.41 -3.56 28.71
C CYS A 19 -1.88 -3.24 29.03
N GLY A 20 -2.70 -3.15 27.97
CA GLY A 20 -4.11 -2.74 28.08
C GLY A 20 -4.33 -1.30 28.60
N ALA A 21 -3.29 -0.47 28.68
CA ALA A 21 -3.42 0.93 29.01
C ALA A 21 -3.94 1.74 27.80
N ASN A 22 -4.97 2.54 27.99
CA ASN A 22 -5.45 3.45 26.95
C ASN A 22 -4.81 4.84 27.14
N LEU A 23 -3.81 5.15 26.32
CA LEU A 23 -3.10 6.43 26.28
C LEU A 23 -3.60 7.35 25.16
N SER A 24 -4.78 7.09 24.61
CA SER A 24 -5.33 7.92 23.55
C SER A 24 -5.46 9.37 24.02
N GLN A 25 -4.93 10.31 23.23
CA GLN A 25 -4.96 11.75 23.51
C GLN A 25 -4.17 12.20 24.76
N ALA A 26 -3.36 11.32 25.38
CA ALA A 26 -2.49 11.71 26.49
C ALA A 26 -1.40 12.69 26.03
N LYS A 27 -0.98 13.62 26.89
CA LYS A 27 0.16 14.51 26.60
C LYS A 27 1.44 13.83 27.05
N LEU A 28 2.30 13.44 26.11
CA LEU A 28 3.55 12.71 26.36
C LEU A 28 4.81 13.56 26.11
N ALA A 29 4.69 14.89 26.04
CA ALA A 29 5.81 15.78 25.75
C ALA A 29 6.93 15.63 26.78
N GLY A 30 8.12 15.20 26.34
CA GLY A 30 9.28 14.96 27.21
C GLY A 30 9.12 13.81 28.21
N ALA A 31 8.10 12.95 28.06
CA ALA A 31 7.96 11.76 28.90
C ALA A 31 9.05 10.73 28.56
N ASN A 32 9.67 10.11 29.57
CA ASN A 32 10.59 8.99 29.36
C ASN A 32 9.78 7.70 29.20
N LEU A 33 9.74 7.16 27.99
CA LEU A 33 9.03 5.93 27.64
C LEU A 33 10.00 4.83 27.17
N CYS A 34 11.22 4.81 27.72
CA CYS A 34 12.18 3.74 27.46
C CYS A 34 11.75 2.43 28.14
N ASP A 35 11.79 1.33 27.39
CA ASP A 35 11.54 -0.03 27.86
C ASP A 35 10.13 -0.22 28.45
N ILE A 36 9.13 0.49 27.90
CA ILE A 36 7.73 0.26 28.27
C ILE A 36 7.33 -1.18 27.93
N LYS A 37 6.58 -1.83 28.82
CA LYS A 37 6.03 -3.15 28.49
C LYS A 37 4.82 -2.96 27.59
N LEU A 38 4.98 -3.41 26.35
CA LEU A 38 3.96 -3.39 25.33
C LEU A 38 3.04 -4.60 25.45
N PRO A 39 1.78 -4.49 24.98
CA PRO A 39 0.77 -5.52 25.19
C PRO A 39 1.14 -6.86 24.52
N CYS A 40 0.58 -7.94 25.06
CA CYS A 40 0.43 -9.17 24.30
C CYS A 40 -0.50 -8.88 23.12
N TRP A 41 0.03 -8.97 21.90
CA TRP A 41 -0.73 -8.64 20.71
C TRP A 41 -1.85 -9.66 20.47
N ASN A 42 -3.06 -9.12 20.32
CA ASN A 42 -4.27 -9.78 19.86
C ASN A 42 -5.08 -8.74 19.06
N GLU A 43 -6.20 -9.15 18.46
CA GLU A 43 -7.02 -8.25 17.63
C GLU A 43 -7.49 -7.01 18.40
N ASP A 44 -7.94 -7.16 19.65
CA ASP A 44 -8.41 -6.05 20.49
C ASP A 44 -7.31 -5.03 20.79
N ASN A 45 -6.10 -5.51 21.08
CA ASN A 45 -4.96 -4.64 21.37
C ASN A 45 -4.44 -3.98 20.08
N LEU A 46 -4.44 -4.67 18.95
CA LEU A 46 -4.12 -4.03 17.67
C LEU A 46 -5.11 -2.89 17.37
N ASP A 47 -6.41 -3.13 17.50
CA ASP A 47 -7.43 -2.13 17.27
C ASP A 47 -7.27 -0.93 18.21
N ARG A 48 -7.17 -1.17 19.51
CA ARG A 48 -7.04 -0.11 20.52
C ARG A 48 -5.79 0.75 20.34
N TYR A 49 -4.65 0.15 19.99
CA TYR A 49 -3.36 0.85 19.99
C TYR A 49 -3.04 1.54 18.67
N PHE A 50 -3.57 1.03 17.54
CA PHE A 50 -3.25 1.57 16.22
C PHE A 50 -4.45 2.19 15.51
N ASN A 51 -5.64 1.60 15.63
CA ASN A 51 -6.76 1.86 14.74
C ASN A 51 -7.56 3.13 15.09
N HIS A 52 -6.95 4.28 14.82
CA HIS A 52 -7.60 5.60 14.91
C HIS A 52 -8.58 5.88 13.76
N ILE A 53 -8.71 4.97 12.78
CA ILE A 53 -9.70 5.09 11.70
C ILE A 53 -11.07 4.63 12.24
N ASN A 54 -11.10 3.52 12.97
CA ASN A 54 -12.32 3.01 13.61
C ASN A 54 -12.57 3.61 15.00
N ASN A 55 -11.52 4.12 15.66
CA ASN A 55 -11.60 4.72 16.99
C ASN A 55 -11.36 6.23 16.95
N ARG A 56 -11.81 6.98 17.97
CA ARG A 56 -11.59 8.44 18.07
C ARG A 56 -10.11 8.85 18.09
N SER A 57 -9.22 7.95 18.50
CA SER A 57 -7.77 8.12 18.60
C SER A 57 -7.12 6.75 18.84
N SER A 58 -5.80 6.70 18.82
CA SER A 58 -5.02 5.51 19.19
C SER A 58 -3.70 5.93 19.86
N LEU A 59 -2.95 4.96 20.41
CA LEU A 59 -1.59 5.24 20.91
C LEU A 59 -0.70 5.79 19.78
N LEU A 60 -0.83 5.25 18.56
CA LEU A 60 -0.07 5.70 17.40
C LEU A 60 -0.30 7.19 17.11
N LYS A 61 -1.55 7.67 17.17
CA LYS A 61 -1.85 9.10 17.04
C LYS A 61 -1.34 9.91 18.23
N THR A 62 -1.41 9.38 19.45
CA THR A 62 -0.83 10.04 20.62
C THR A 62 0.68 10.28 20.43
N ILE A 63 1.43 9.26 20.00
CA ILE A 63 2.87 9.38 19.71
C ILE A 63 3.11 10.38 18.57
N ALA A 64 2.31 10.32 17.51
CA ALA A 64 2.42 11.25 16.39
C ALA A 64 2.12 12.71 16.76
N SER A 65 1.30 12.95 17.79
CA SER A 65 0.97 14.28 18.29
C SER A 65 2.04 14.93 19.17
N ILE A 66 3.07 14.17 19.58
CA ILE A 66 4.20 14.72 20.34
C ILE A 66 4.89 15.80 19.49
N ASP A 67 5.24 16.92 20.14
CA ASP A 67 5.89 18.08 19.52
C ASP A 67 7.12 17.67 18.72
N VAL A 68 7.30 18.31 17.55
CA VAL A 68 8.38 18.04 16.59
C VAL A 68 9.77 18.19 17.20
N LYS A 69 9.94 18.98 18.27
CA LYS A 69 11.23 19.09 18.97
C LYS A 69 11.66 17.80 19.68
N TYR A 70 10.73 16.89 19.99
CA TYR A 70 11.00 15.57 20.57
C TYR A 70 11.04 14.48 19.49
N HIS A 71 11.65 14.81 18.36
CA HIS A 71 11.66 13.94 17.19
C HIS A 71 12.28 12.56 17.49
N ASN A 72 13.39 12.54 18.22
CA ASN A 72 14.12 11.31 18.56
C ASN A 72 13.29 10.39 19.45
N GLU A 73 12.55 10.96 20.40
CA GLU A 73 11.65 10.25 21.31
C GLU A 73 10.49 9.62 20.53
N LYS A 74 9.93 10.33 19.53
CA LYS A 74 8.89 9.78 18.64
C LYS A 74 9.39 8.56 17.87
N ILE A 75 10.58 8.64 17.27
CA ILE A 75 11.19 7.52 16.55
C ILE A 75 11.44 6.36 17.51
N SER A 76 12.07 6.62 18.66
CA SER A 76 12.39 5.58 19.66
C SER A 76 11.14 4.84 20.13
N LEU A 77 10.04 5.55 20.35
CA LEU A 77 8.75 4.95 20.71
C LEU A 77 8.21 4.04 19.62
N VAL A 78 8.27 4.46 18.36
CA VAL A 78 7.86 3.62 17.25
C VAL A 78 8.79 2.42 17.09
N HIS A 79 10.10 2.57 17.31
CA HIS A 79 11.04 1.45 17.31
C HIS A 79 10.69 0.39 18.34
N GLN A 80 10.31 0.79 19.56
CA GLN A 80 9.85 -0.14 20.58
C GLN A 80 8.55 -0.83 20.15
N LEU A 81 7.61 -0.09 19.56
CA LEU A 81 6.35 -0.65 19.04
C LEU A 81 6.57 -1.70 17.95
N ILE A 82 7.33 -1.39 16.90
CA ILE A 82 7.56 -2.33 15.80
C ILE A 82 8.37 -3.55 16.26
N ASN A 83 9.35 -3.36 17.16
CA ASN A 83 10.10 -4.47 17.75
C ASN A 83 9.17 -5.41 18.52
N SER A 84 8.22 -4.87 19.28
CA SER A 84 7.24 -5.67 20.00
C SER A 84 6.28 -6.40 19.05
N LEU A 85 5.87 -5.75 17.96
CA LEU A 85 5.05 -6.38 16.93
C LEU A 85 5.78 -7.55 16.25
N ASP A 86 7.09 -7.46 16.05
CA ASP A 86 7.88 -8.58 15.50
C ASP A 86 7.91 -9.80 16.44
N GLN A 87 7.64 -9.61 17.74
CA GLN A 87 7.54 -10.69 18.72
C GLN A 87 6.11 -11.21 18.92
N ARG A 88 5.12 -10.72 18.17
CA ARG A 88 3.74 -11.22 18.26
C ARG A 88 3.65 -12.68 17.78
N SER A 89 2.61 -13.38 18.23
CA SER A 89 2.34 -14.73 17.74
C SER A 89 2.02 -14.74 16.23
N PRO A 90 2.50 -15.72 15.44
CA PRO A 90 2.37 -15.72 13.97
C PRO A 90 0.93 -15.71 13.43
N ASP A 91 -0.03 -16.18 14.22
CA ASP A 91 -1.48 -16.17 13.92
C ASP A 91 -2.11 -14.78 14.01
N ILE A 92 -1.42 -13.83 14.68
CA ILE A 92 -1.90 -12.46 14.82
C ILE A 92 -1.59 -11.65 13.56
N SER A 93 -2.58 -11.55 12.69
CA SER A 93 -2.49 -10.75 11.47
C SER A 93 -2.50 -9.24 11.75
N LEU A 94 -1.74 -8.48 10.95
CA LEU A 94 -1.74 -7.01 10.98
C LEU A 94 -2.76 -6.39 10.01
N SER A 95 -3.53 -7.21 9.28
CA SER A 95 -4.45 -6.75 8.23
C SER A 95 -5.44 -5.68 8.70
N SER A 96 -5.90 -5.76 9.95
CA SER A 96 -6.86 -4.81 10.54
C SER A 96 -6.26 -3.41 10.80
N VAL A 97 -4.93 -3.30 10.87
CA VAL A 97 -4.22 -2.07 11.23
C VAL A 97 -3.29 -1.55 10.13
N VAL A 98 -3.32 -2.15 8.93
CA VAL A 98 -2.51 -1.73 7.77
C VAL A 98 -2.68 -0.24 7.45
N GLU A 99 -3.92 0.22 7.26
CA GLU A 99 -4.21 1.62 6.92
C GLU A 99 -3.88 2.59 8.05
N PRO A 100 -4.28 2.33 9.31
CA PRO A 100 -3.86 3.18 10.43
C PRO A 100 -2.34 3.29 10.58
N LEU A 101 -1.60 2.20 10.37
CA LEU A 101 -0.14 2.22 10.41
C LEU A 101 0.43 3.06 9.28
N LEU A 102 -0.05 2.92 8.05
CA LEU A 102 0.43 3.69 6.90
C LEU A 102 0.09 5.17 7.01
N ASP A 103 -1.14 5.52 7.44
CA ASP A 103 -1.57 6.91 7.63
C ASP A 103 -0.63 7.70 8.54
N THR A 104 -0.04 7.04 9.54
CA THR A 104 0.89 7.70 10.47
C THR A 104 2.35 7.48 10.09
N LEU A 105 2.78 6.24 9.88
CA LEU A 105 4.20 5.89 9.73
C LEU A 105 4.75 6.16 8.32
N ALA A 106 3.90 6.37 7.31
CA ALA A 106 4.35 6.83 5.99
C ALA A 106 4.57 8.36 5.91
N THR A 107 4.42 9.07 7.03
CA THR A 107 4.59 10.52 7.12
C THR A 107 5.91 10.92 7.79
N VAL A 108 6.31 12.19 7.60
CA VAL A 108 7.47 12.74 8.32
C VAL A 108 7.14 12.80 9.81
N PRO A 109 8.01 12.27 10.67
CA PRO A 109 9.40 11.96 10.36
C PRO A 109 9.74 10.45 10.31
N TYR A 110 8.73 9.60 10.42
CA TYR A 110 8.88 8.14 10.43
C TYR A 110 9.33 7.58 9.08
N ASN A 111 8.88 8.21 7.99
CA ASN A 111 9.25 7.84 6.63
C ASN A 111 10.70 8.20 6.23
N GLN A 112 11.48 8.75 7.15
CA GLN A 112 12.92 9.01 6.99
C GLN A 112 13.78 8.04 7.81
N ASP A 113 13.17 7.25 8.69
CA ASP A 113 13.88 6.29 9.53
C ASP A 113 14.02 4.93 8.81
N PRO A 114 15.26 4.46 8.53
CA PRO A 114 15.47 3.24 7.75
C PRO A 114 14.86 1.98 8.38
N LYS A 115 14.82 1.91 9.72
CA LYS A 115 14.29 0.75 10.43
C LYS A 115 12.77 0.68 10.30
N ILE A 116 12.07 1.81 10.47
CA ILE A 116 10.62 1.90 10.29
C ILE A 116 10.25 1.60 8.84
N ILE A 117 10.95 2.19 7.86
CA ILE A 117 10.70 1.95 6.44
C ILE A 117 10.87 0.47 6.10
N ASN A 118 11.96 -0.16 6.55
CA ASN A 118 12.19 -1.58 6.29
C ASN A 118 11.10 -2.45 6.92
N TRP A 119 10.67 -2.12 8.14
CA TRP A 119 9.60 -2.83 8.81
C TRP A 119 8.26 -2.69 8.06
N LEU A 120 7.89 -1.49 7.61
CA LEU A 120 6.70 -1.26 6.80
C LEU A 120 6.75 -2.06 5.49
N ASN A 121 7.89 -2.04 4.79
CA ASN A 121 8.05 -2.74 3.52
C ASN A 121 7.92 -4.26 3.65
N ASN A 122 8.36 -4.83 4.77
CA ASN A 122 8.36 -6.29 4.94
C ASN A 122 7.04 -6.80 5.57
N ASN A 123 6.39 -6.00 6.41
CA ASN A 123 5.26 -6.46 7.22
C ASN A 123 3.91 -5.84 6.84
N ILE A 124 3.89 -4.64 6.24
CA ILE A 124 2.66 -3.86 6.04
C ILE A 124 2.31 -3.67 4.57
N LEU A 125 3.27 -3.25 3.74
CA LEU A 125 2.99 -2.97 2.33
C LEU A 125 2.51 -4.20 1.53
N PRO A 126 3.05 -5.43 1.74
CA PRO A 126 2.50 -6.62 1.09
C PRO A 126 1.04 -6.86 1.48
N LEU A 127 0.66 -6.61 2.74
CA LEU A 127 -0.74 -6.72 3.19
C LEU A 127 -1.64 -5.64 2.56
N TYR A 128 -1.12 -4.43 2.39
CA TYR A 128 -1.82 -3.35 1.67
C TYR A 128 -2.07 -3.74 0.21
N LEU A 129 -1.05 -4.23 -0.49
CA LEU A 129 -1.18 -4.69 -1.87
C LEU A 129 -2.15 -5.88 -1.98
N ALA A 130 -2.04 -6.87 -1.08
CA ALA A 130 -2.94 -8.01 -1.05
C ALA A 130 -4.40 -7.61 -0.85
N LYS A 131 -4.68 -6.62 0.03
CA LYS A 131 -6.04 -6.09 0.24
C LYS A 131 -6.64 -5.53 -1.05
N TYR A 132 -5.82 -4.88 -1.87
CA TYR A 132 -6.24 -4.17 -3.08
C TYR A 132 -5.95 -4.93 -4.37
N ASP A 133 -5.60 -6.21 -4.28
CA ASP A 133 -5.35 -7.02 -5.47
C ASP A 133 -6.66 -7.40 -6.18
N THR A 134 -7.72 -7.59 -5.41
CA THR A 134 -9.06 -7.95 -5.89
C THR A 134 -10.13 -6.90 -5.58
N SER A 135 -9.72 -5.77 -5.01
CA SER A 135 -10.61 -4.66 -4.66
C SER A 135 -10.06 -3.33 -5.14
N MET A 136 -10.92 -2.32 -5.21
CA MET A 136 -10.53 -1.00 -5.65
C MET A 136 -9.62 -0.32 -4.63
N MET A 137 -8.44 0.10 -5.09
CA MET A 137 -7.51 0.87 -4.29
C MET A 137 -7.99 2.31 -4.16
N PRO A 138 -8.21 2.84 -2.94
CA PRO A 138 -8.49 4.24 -2.74
C PRO A 138 -7.30 5.06 -3.21
N VAL A 139 -7.56 6.28 -3.64
CA VAL A 139 -6.55 7.25 -4.09
C VAL A 139 -5.55 7.55 -2.95
N PRO A 140 -4.31 7.00 -2.98
CA PRO A 140 -3.35 7.28 -1.91
C PRO A 140 -2.74 8.67 -2.10
N ALA A 141 -2.32 9.27 -0.99
CA ALA A 141 -1.55 10.51 -1.01
C ALA A 141 -0.14 10.27 -1.58
N ASP A 142 0.46 11.31 -2.17
CA ASP A 142 1.78 11.21 -2.82
C ASP A 142 2.90 10.62 -1.94
N PRO A 143 3.01 10.91 -0.62
CA PRO A 143 4.01 10.27 0.22
C PRO A 143 3.86 8.74 0.28
N LEU A 144 2.61 8.26 0.40
CA LEU A 144 2.34 6.83 0.43
C LEU A 144 2.58 6.19 -0.95
N LEU A 145 2.23 6.87 -2.05
CA LEU A 145 2.57 6.42 -3.41
C LEU A 145 4.09 6.28 -3.58
N ALA A 146 4.87 7.27 -3.15
CA ALA A 146 6.33 7.21 -3.22
C ALA A 146 6.89 6.01 -2.45
N THR A 147 6.39 5.78 -1.23
CA THR A 147 6.77 4.63 -0.40
C THR A 147 6.41 3.29 -1.07
N LEU A 148 5.20 3.15 -1.60
CA LEU A 148 4.75 1.95 -2.31
C LEU A 148 5.60 1.66 -3.55
N LEU A 149 5.81 2.66 -4.40
CA LEU A 149 6.64 2.53 -5.60
C LEU A 149 8.09 2.15 -5.23
N SER A 150 8.64 2.75 -4.18
CA SER A 150 9.99 2.38 -3.70
C SER A 150 10.03 0.95 -3.15
N CYS A 151 8.99 0.48 -2.48
CA CYS A 151 8.93 -0.89 -1.96
C CYS A 151 8.87 -1.90 -3.11
N ILE A 152 7.98 -1.70 -4.08
CA ILE A 152 7.83 -2.57 -5.24
C ILE A 152 9.11 -2.58 -6.08
N ASN A 153 9.78 -1.44 -6.24
CA ASN A 153 11.07 -1.38 -6.93
C ASN A 153 12.16 -2.21 -6.23
N LYS A 154 12.12 -2.34 -4.89
CA LYS A 154 13.04 -3.18 -4.11
C LYS A 154 12.63 -4.67 -4.12
N GLN A 155 11.34 -4.95 -4.18
CA GLN A 155 10.77 -6.30 -4.15
C GLN A 155 9.96 -6.53 -5.44
N GLN A 156 10.65 -6.74 -6.56
CA GLN A 156 10.04 -6.76 -7.89
C GLN A 156 8.98 -7.85 -8.07
N GLU A 157 9.06 -8.95 -7.33
CA GLU A 157 8.03 -10.02 -7.34
C GLU A 157 6.64 -9.50 -6.94
N LEU A 158 6.55 -8.41 -6.16
CA LEU A 158 5.27 -7.80 -5.79
C LEU A 158 4.47 -7.28 -6.99
N MET A 159 5.13 -6.95 -8.12
CA MET A 159 4.45 -6.55 -9.36
C MET A 159 3.61 -7.68 -9.96
N PHE A 160 3.96 -8.92 -9.65
CA PHE A 160 3.36 -10.12 -10.22
C PHE A 160 2.48 -10.83 -9.19
N SER A 161 2.93 -10.95 -7.94
CA SER A 161 2.14 -11.57 -6.88
C SER A 161 0.92 -10.75 -6.46
N HIS A 162 0.94 -9.44 -6.73
CA HIS A 162 -0.16 -8.50 -6.50
C HIS A 162 -0.41 -7.64 -7.74
N ASN A 163 -0.55 -8.29 -8.90
CA ASN A 163 -0.61 -7.59 -10.18
C ASN A 163 -1.79 -6.62 -10.28
N GLY A 164 -2.95 -6.96 -9.73
CA GLY A 164 -4.11 -6.07 -9.73
C GLY A 164 -3.83 -4.78 -8.96
N ALA A 165 -3.26 -4.90 -7.75
CA ALA A 165 -2.89 -3.74 -6.93
C ALA A 165 -1.77 -2.90 -7.58
N PHE A 166 -0.77 -3.58 -8.17
CA PHE A 166 0.33 -2.94 -8.87
C PHE A 166 -0.17 -2.10 -10.05
N ILE A 167 -1.01 -2.66 -10.92
CA ILE A 167 -1.53 -1.94 -12.09
C ILE A 167 -2.42 -0.76 -11.67
N GLN A 168 -3.22 -0.91 -10.61
CA GLN A 168 -3.97 0.20 -10.04
C GLN A 168 -3.03 1.35 -9.59
N LEU A 169 -1.91 1.05 -8.93
CA LEU A 169 -0.93 2.07 -8.54
C LEU A 169 -0.33 2.82 -9.73
N ILE A 170 0.11 2.09 -10.76
CA ILE A 170 0.67 2.70 -11.98
C ILE A 170 -0.38 3.61 -12.63
N SER A 171 -1.59 3.09 -12.83
CA SER A 171 -2.72 3.83 -13.41
C SER A 171 -3.02 5.12 -12.65
N GLN A 172 -3.08 5.05 -11.32
CA GLN A 172 -3.39 6.22 -10.49
C GLN A 172 -2.31 7.31 -10.54
N VAL A 173 -1.03 6.94 -10.59
CA VAL A 173 0.07 7.92 -10.74
C VAL A 173 0.06 8.52 -12.14
N MET A 174 -0.13 7.69 -13.17
CA MET A 174 -0.10 8.13 -14.57
C MET A 174 -1.28 9.02 -14.95
N ALA A 175 -2.40 8.89 -14.24
CA ALA A 175 -3.60 9.69 -14.40
C ALA A 175 -3.51 11.11 -13.84
N ARG A 176 -2.52 11.41 -12.99
CA ARG A 176 -2.40 12.69 -12.29
C ARG A 176 -1.15 13.44 -12.73
N ASP A 177 -1.11 14.73 -12.45
CA ASP A 177 0.13 15.49 -12.52
C ASP A 177 0.92 15.25 -11.23
N SER A 178 1.92 14.36 -11.30
CA SER A 178 2.69 13.91 -10.14
C SER A 178 4.18 13.86 -10.50
N CYS A 179 5.03 14.29 -9.57
CA CYS A 179 6.49 14.17 -9.72
C CYS A 179 6.95 12.71 -9.79
N LEU A 180 6.11 11.76 -9.40
CA LEU A 180 6.39 10.33 -9.41
C LEU A 180 6.29 9.69 -10.80
N ARG A 181 5.70 10.38 -11.81
CA ARG A 181 5.45 9.80 -13.14
C ARG A 181 6.71 9.24 -13.80
N HIS A 182 7.86 9.90 -13.66
CA HIS A 182 9.11 9.40 -14.24
C HIS A 182 9.53 8.07 -13.60
N GLN A 183 9.54 7.99 -12.27
CA GLN A 183 9.84 6.76 -11.53
C GLN A 183 8.85 5.64 -11.88
N THR A 184 7.56 5.97 -11.98
CA THR A 184 6.50 5.04 -12.34
C THR A 184 6.68 4.47 -13.74
N LYS A 185 7.01 5.30 -14.73
CA LYS A 185 7.32 4.83 -16.10
C LYS A 185 8.49 3.85 -16.09
N THR A 186 9.56 4.18 -15.38
CA THR A 186 10.72 3.29 -15.25
C THR A 186 10.34 1.96 -14.61
N LEU A 187 9.59 1.98 -13.51
CA LEU A 187 9.15 0.76 -12.83
C LEU A 187 8.24 -0.11 -13.73
N TYR A 188 7.30 0.52 -14.42
CA TYR A 188 6.41 -0.20 -15.34
C TYR A 188 7.16 -0.76 -16.54
N ASN A 189 8.19 -0.08 -17.06
CA ASN A 189 9.04 -0.63 -18.12
C ASN A 189 9.78 -1.90 -17.66
N HIS A 190 10.24 -1.98 -16.40
CA HIS A 190 10.81 -3.22 -15.87
C HIS A 190 9.79 -4.35 -15.83
N TYR A 191 8.55 -4.05 -15.43
CA TYR A 191 7.44 -5.01 -15.47
C TYR A 191 7.20 -5.54 -16.89
N LEU A 192 7.17 -4.65 -17.89
CA LEU A 192 6.96 -5.02 -19.30
C LEU A 192 8.11 -5.85 -19.89
N GLN A 193 9.34 -5.67 -19.40
CA GLN A 193 10.52 -6.40 -19.86
C GLN A 193 10.68 -7.78 -19.20
N ASP A 194 9.91 -8.08 -18.14
CA ASP A 194 9.93 -9.39 -17.50
C ASP A 194 9.39 -10.47 -18.45
N ASN A 195 10.02 -11.66 -18.43
CA ASN A 195 9.66 -12.79 -19.31
C ASN A 195 8.19 -13.22 -19.19
N ARG A 196 7.54 -12.94 -18.04
CA ARG A 196 6.11 -13.20 -17.81
C ARG A 196 5.19 -12.27 -18.60
N VAL A 197 5.70 -11.10 -19.04
CA VAL A 197 4.91 -10.01 -19.63
C VAL A 197 5.36 -9.65 -21.03
N ALA A 198 6.67 -9.71 -21.32
CA ALA A 198 7.28 -9.24 -22.57
C ALA A 198 6.67 -9.82 -23.85
N PHE A 199 6.10 -11.03 -23.79
CA PHE A 199 5.37 -11.59 -24.93
C PHE A 199 4.15 -10.75 -25.32
N TYR A 200 3.40 -10.26 -24.34
CA TYR A 200 2.16 -9.51 -24.56
C TYR A 200 2.42 -8.12 -25.14
N THR A 201 3.60 -7.53 -24.92
CA THR A 201 3.96 -6.23 -25.51
C THR A 201 4.20 -6.31 -27.02
N MET A 202 4.39 -7.52 -27.58
CA MET A 202 4.51 -7.74 -29.02
C MET A 202 3.16 -7.67 -29.75
N ASN A 203 2.04 -7.53 -29.03
CA ASN A 203 0.74 -7.36 -29.64
C ASN A 203 0.72 -6.08 -30.49
N PRO A 204 0.23 -6.13 -31.75
CA PRO A 204 0.24 -4.98 -32.65
C PRO A 204 -0.60 -3.80 -32.16
N ASP A 205 -1.54 -4.01 -31.24
CA ASP A 205 -2.40 -2.96 -30.68
C ASP A 205 -1.86 -2.39 -29.36
N PHE A 206 -0.68 -2.82 -28.89
CA PHE A 206 -0.12 -2.39 -27.60
C PHE A 206 0.53 -1.01 -27.69
N GLY A 207 0.13 -0.11 -26.78
CA GLY A 207 0.73 1.20 -26.56
C GLY A 207 0.95 2.00 -27.84
N ASN A 208 2.21 2.29 -28.17
CA ASN A 208 2.64 3.03 -29.35
C ASN A 208 2.87 2.17 -30.60
N TYR A 209 2.39 0.93 -30.61
CA TYR A 209 2.57 -0.06 -31.68
C TYR A 209 4.01 -0.55 -31.91
N ALA A 210 4.95 -0.15 -31.04
CA ALA A 210 6.35 -0.55 -31.08
C ALA A 210 6.80 -1.22 -29.77
N GLY A 211 5.86 -1.88 -29.08
CA GLY A 211 6.14 -2.61 -27.84
C GLY A 211 6.34 -1.75 -26.60
N ASN A 212 5.97 -0.46 -26.65
CA ASN A 212 6.11 0.47 -25.53
C ASN A 212 4.77 1.19 -25.26
N PRO A 213 4.47 1.57 -24.01
CA PRO A 213 3.30 2.38 -23.72
C PRO A 213 3.36 3.76 -24.39
N ASP A 214 2.24 4.23 -24.92
CA ASP A 214 2.03 5.62 -25.31
C ASP A 214 1.36 6.40 -24.17
N TRP A 215 2.17 6.96 -23.28
CA TRP A 215 1.67 7.75 -22.15
C TRP A 215 1.06 9.11 -22.52
N SER A 216 1.13 9.51 -23.79
CA SER A 216 0.50 10.75 -24.28
C SER A 216 -0.96 10.53 -24.68
N ASP A 217 -1.34 9.29 -25.01
CA ASP A 217 -2.69 8.89 -25.35
C ASP A 217 -3.34 8.04 -24.25
N ARG A 218 -4.49 8.50 -23.75
CA ARG A 218 -5.26 7.79 -22.72
C ARG A 218 -6.13 6.67 -23.28
N GLU A 219 -6.38 6.66 -24.59
CA GLU A 219 -7.09 5.60 -25.30
C GLU A 219 -6.15 4.50 -25.81
N ALA A 220 -4.84 4.75 -25.85
CA ALA A 220 -3.85 3.74 -26.16
C ALA A 220 -3.84 2.62 -25.09
N ASN A 221 -3.71 1.38 -25.57
CA ASN A 221 -3.65 0.17 -24.76
C ASN A 221 -2.32 0.05 -24.01
N ASN A 222 -2.17 0.82 -22.94
CA ASN A 222 -0.92 0.96 -22.19
C ASN A 222 -0.76 -0.09 -21.08
N PHE A 223 -1.87 -0.68 -20.63
CA PHE A 223 -1.89 -1.58 -19.47
C PHE A 223 -1.99 -3.04 -19.88
N ILE A 224 -1.15 -3.87 -19.27
CA ILE A 224 -1.23 -5.34 -19.33
C ILE A 224 -1.49 -5.83 -17.91
N LEU A 225 -2.63 -6.49 -17.71
CA LEU A 225 -2.99 -7.14 -16.44
C LEU A 225 -2.88 -8.65 -16.62
N LEU A 226 -2.11 -9.31 -15.78
CA LEU A 226 -2.00 -10.77 -15.76
C LEU A 226 -3.23 -11.38 -15.08
N SER A 227 -3.64 -12.55 -15.56
CA SER A 227 -4.67 -13.34 -14.89
C SER A 227 -4.21 -13.78 -13.49
N SER A 228 -5.12 -13.72 -12.52
CA SER A 228 -4.89 -14.20 -11.14
C SER A 228 -4.92 -15.73 -11.01
N GLN A 229 -5.30 -16.44 -12.08
CA GLN A 229 -5.31 -17.91 -12.09
C GLN A 229 -3.89 -18.47 -12.19
N GLN A 230 -3.59 -19.49 -11.39
CA GLN A 230 -2.30 -20.17 -11.43
C GLN A 230 -2.05 -20.79 -12.82
N ASN A 231 -0.82 -20.65 -13.32
CA ASN A 231 -0.37 -21.14 -14.64
C ASN A 231 -1.20 -20.62 -15.82
N SER A 232 -1.89 -19.49 -15.64
CA SER A 232 -2.61 -18.85 -16.72
C SER A 232 -1.65 -18.22 -17.72
N HIS A 233 -1.95 -18.40 -18.99
CA HIS A 233 -1.28 -17.72 -20.10
C HIS A 233 -2.15 -16.61 -20.68
N TYR A 234 -3.08 -16.09 -19.89
CA TYR A 234 -3.98 -15.01 -20.28
C TYR A 234 -3.57 -13.72 -19.60
N ALA A 235 -3.63 -12.65 -20.38
CA ALA A 235 -3.56 -11.29 -19.89
C ALA A 235 -4.70 -10.47 -20.52
N MET A 236 -5.00 -9.35 -19.88
CA MET A 236 -5.94 -8.36 -20.36
C MET A 236 -5.15 -7.12 -20.76
N MET A 237 -5.42 -6.59 -21.94
CA MET A 237 -4.85 -5.35 -22.42
C MET A 237 -5.93 -4.28 -22.51
N MET A 238 -5.61 -3.07 -22.02
CA MET A 238 -6.57 -1.97 -21.95
C MET A 238 -5.94 -0.59 -21.85
N SER A 239 -6.75 0.43 -22.14
CA SER A 239 -6.39 1.83 -22.04
C SER A 239 -6.53 2.41 -20.63
N GLN A 240 -5.93 3.59 -20.41
CA GLN A 240 -6.06 4.33 -19.14
C GLN A 240 -7.52 4.66 -18.84
N ASN A 241 -8.29 5.06 -19.85
CA ASN A 241 -9.69 5.44 -19.69
C ASN A 241 -10.58 4.23 -19.43
N GLN A 242 -10.34 3.10 -20.10
CA GLN A 242 -11.07 1.86 -19.83
C GLN A 242 -10.82 1.36 -18.40
N LEU A 243 -9.56 1.33 -17.96
CA LEU A 243 -9.21 0.91 -16.61
C LEU A 243 -9.87 1.80 -15.54
N GLN A 244 -9.86 3.12 -15.73
CA GLN A 244 -10.56 4.04 -14.83
C GLN A 244 -12.07 3.82 -14.81
N GLN A 245 -12.71 3.62 -15.96
CA GLN A 245 -14.15 3.35 -16.02
C GLN A 245 -14.53 2.05 -15.30
N MET A 246 -13.69 1.01 -15.40
CA MET A 246 -13.90 -0.25 -14.69
C MET A 246 -13.77 -0.06 -13.17
N LEU A 247 -12.79 0.72 -12.73
CA LEU A 247 -12.60 1.03 -11.32
C LEU A 247 -13.69 1.98 -10.81
N ASP A 248 -14.11 3.00 -11.54
CA ASP A 248 -15.03 4.05 -11.05
C ASP A 248 -16.52 3.63 -10.96
N SER A 249 -16.87 2.39 -11.30
CA SER A 249 -18.27 1.95 -11.48
C SER A 249 -19.10 1.77 -10.19
N GLN A 250 -19.25 2.85 -9.41
CA GLN A 250 -20.33 3.06 -8.44
C GLN A 250 -21.72 3.25 -9.10
N GLY A 251 -21.92 2.90 -10.38
CA GLY A 251 -23.22 3.05 -11.02
C GLY A 251 -23.30 2.55 -12.46
N LYS A 252 -23.94 1.38 -12.63
CA LYS A 252 -24.82 0.99 -13.74
C LYS A 252 -24.68 1.78 -15.06
N LYS A 253 -23.55 1.67 -15.75
CA LYS A 253 -23.54 1.76 -17.20
C LYS A 253 -22.96 0.48 -17.75
N GLN A 254 -23.73 -0.13 -18.64
CA GLN A 254 -23.34 -1.26 -19.45
C GLN A 254 -22.08 -0.85 -20.19
N ILE A 255 -20.93 -1.30 -19.69
CA ILE A 255 -19.65 -0.95 -20.27
C ILE A 255 -19.60 -1.72 -21.59
N SER A 256 -19.68 -1.03 -22.73
CA SER A 256 -19.37 -1.64 -24.02
C SER A 256 -17.85 -1.84 -24.06
N ILE A 257 -17.37 -2.91 -23.44
CA ILE A 257 -15.94 -3.10 -23.22
C ILE A 257 -15.32 -3.68 -24.49
N GLY A 258 -14.59 -2.85 -25.24
CA GLY A 258 -13.55 -3.31 -26.16
C GLY A 258 -12.35 -3.87 -25.39
N MET A 259 -12.60 -4.86 -24.51
CA MET A 259 -11.57 -5.55 -23.74
C MET A 259 -10.85 -6.52 -24.68
N VAL A 260 -9.52 -6.40 -24.76
CA VAL A 260 -8.71 -7.33 -25.53
C VAL A 260 -8.11 -8.35 -24.58
N PHE A 261 -8.64 -9.58 -24.66
CA PHE A 261 -8.05 -10.74 -23.98
C PHE A 261 -6.98 -11.33 -24.89
N ILE A 262 -5.76 -11.42 -24.36
CA ILE A 262 -4.59 -11.88 -25.09
C ILE A 262 -4.03 -13.15 -24.45
N SER A 263 -3.59 -14.10 -25.26
CA SER A 263 -3.03 -15.37 -24.80
C SER A 263 -1.69 -15.70 -25.47
N ILE A 264 -0.79 -16.34 -24.73
CA ILE A 264 0.53 -16.77 -25.23
C ILE A 264 0.40 -17.84 -26.34
N ARG A 265 -0.71 -18.59 -26.39
CA ARG A 265 -0.88 -19.73 -27.30
C ARG A 265 -1.54 -19.42 -28.64
N ASN A 266 -2.15 -18.24 -28.82
CA ASN A 266 -2.79 -17.84 -30.08
C ASN A 266 -2.42 -16.40 -30.40
N SER A 267 -1.69 -16.21 -31.51
CA SER A 267 -1.68 -14.95 -32.23
C SER A 267 -3.12 -14.58 -32.57
N VAL A 268 -3.64 -13.54 -31.92
CA VAL A 268 -5.01 -13.03 -32.07
C VAL A 268 -6.08 -13.97 -31.50
N THR A 269 -6.72 -13.57 -30.40
CA THR A 269 -8.05 -14.06 -30.06
C THR A 269 -9.01 -12.87 -29.98
N ASP A 270 -9.90 -12.86 -30.97
CA ASP A 270 -11.20 -12.21 -31.11
C ASP A 270 -11.67 -11.25 -30.00
N HIS A 271 -12.18 -10.09 -30.46
CA HIS A 271 -13.12 -9.27 -29.72
C HIS A 271 -14.19 -10.14 -29.06
N ALA A 272 -14.31 -10.01 -27.74
CA ALA A 272 -15.09 -10.87 -26.87
C ALA A 272 -16.50 -11.22 -27.41
N LYS A 273 -16.71 -12.51 -27.70
CA LYS A 273 -17.98 -13.21 -27.43
C LYS A 273 -17.72 -14.24 -26.32
N LEU A 274 -17.69 -13.78 -25.09
CA LEU A 274 -17.91 -14.64 -23.92
C LEU A 274 -18.87 -13.88 -22.97
N ILE A 275 -20.15 -13.94 -23.33
CA ILE A 275 -21.26 -13.80 -22.38
C ILE A 275 -21.68 -15.23 -22.07
N HIS A 276 -21.44 -15.68 -20.83
CA HIS A 276 -22.41 -16.31 -19.93
C HIS A 276 -21.73 -16.73 -18.63
#